data_AF-A0A1C5D7E9-F1
#
_entry.id   AF-A0A1C5D7E9-F1
#
_cell.length_a   1.000
_cell.length_b   1.000
_cell.length_c   1.000
_cell.angle_alpha   90.00
_cell.angle_beta   90.00
_cell.angle_gamma   90.00
#
_symmetry.space_group_name_H-M   'P 1'
#
loop_
_entity.id
_entity.type
_entity.pdbx_description
1 polymer ?
#
loop_
_entity_poly.entity_id
_entity_poly.type
_entity_poly.pdbx_seq_one_letter_code
_entity_poly.pdbx_strand_id
1 'polypeptide(L)'
;MTSGPHTPAPPVSACATGAPEPAAPRAGRREWTALGAAPPERAGSAAAVLESGQELGGALGMALLGSVGAAVYGRGMSSTVPAVPDAARETLSGAVAVARQFPYQLRETVLSAAFRAFTHSMNMAAAGAAVAMGGAAVLSVALLRGTGSVPADGAGSGARTEGERRPR
;
A
#
# COMPACT_ATOMS: atom_id res chain seq x y z
N MET A 1 -4.80 26.91 48.36
CA MET A 1 -4.21 25.57 48.59
C MET A 1 -5.33 24.66 49.05
N THR A 2 -5.81 23.77 48.18
CA THR A 2 -6.97 22.89 48.44
C THR A 2 -6.72 21.57 47.72
N SER A 3 -6.19 20.58 48.44
CA SER A 3 -5.85 19.27 47.85
C SER A 3 -7.11 18.47 47.54
N GLY A 4 -7.25 18.01 46.29
CA GLY A 4 -8.32 17.08 45.92
C GLY A 4 -8.09 15.68 46.51
N PRO A 5 -9.16 14.90 46.76
CA PRO A 5 -9.03 13.52 47.21
C PRO A 5 -8.41 12.63 46.11
N HIS A 6 -7.61 11.66 46.53
CA HIS A 6 -7.04 10.64 45.65
C HIS A 6 -8.07 9.52 45.44
N THR A 7 -8.18 9.02 44.20
CA THR A 7 -8.94 7.79 43.92
C THR A 7 -7.98 6.59 44.01
N PRO A 8 -8.17 5.65 44.95
CA PRO A 8 -7.37 4.43 44.98
C PRO A 8 -7.72 3.51 43.80
N ALA A 9 -6.71 2.86 43.22
CA ALA A 9 -6.91 1.88 42.16
C ALA A 9 -7.47 0.55 42.71
N PRO A 10 -8.33 -0.16 41.97
CA PRO A 10 -8.78 -1.50 42.36
C PRO A 10 -7.63 -2.53 42.29
N PRO A 11 -7.65 -3.59 43.11
CA PRO A 11 -6.58 -4.57 43.18
C PRO A 11 -6.51 -5.47 41.95
N VAL A 12 -5.30 -5.93 41.64
CA VAL A 12 -5.02 -7.04 40.72
C VAL A 12 -5.07 -8.40 41.44
N SER A 13 -5.19 -9.49 40.66
CA SER A 13 -5.35 -10.89 41.11
C SER A 13 -6.78 -11.26 41.56
N ALA A 14 -7.27 -12.50 41.39
CA ALA A 14 -6.55 -13.74 41.07
C ALA A 14 -7.35 -14.76 40.23
N CYS A 15 -6.61 -15.71 39.65
CA CYS A 15 -6.97 -17.10 39.31
C CYS A 15 -8.38 -17.43 38.78
N ALA A 16 -8.46 -17.72 37.48
CA ALA A 16 -9.36 -18.74 36.94
C ALA A 16 -8.51 -19.94 36.46
N THR A 17 -8.73 -21.12 37.04
CA THR A 17 -7.89 -22.30 36.82
C THR A 17 -8.41 -23.19 35.69
N GLY A 18 -7.54 -23.50 34.72
CA GLY A 18 -7.47 -24.82 34.11
C GLY A 18 -8.59 -25.24 33.14
N ALA A 19 -8.37 -25.00 31.85
CA ALA A 19 -8.60 -26.01 30.83
C ALA A 19 -7.47 -25.95 29.79
N PRO A 20 -6.75 -27.04 29.49
CA PRO A 20 -5.94 -27.10 28.29
C PRO A 20 -6.89 -27.22 27.09
N GLU A 21 -7.13 -26.12 26.37
CA GLU A 21 -7.85 -26.17 25.08
C GLU A 21 -7.09 -27.17 24.17
N PRO A 22 -7.72 -28.27 23.73
CA PRO A 22 -7.04 -29.21 22.85
C PRO A 22 -6.70 -28.49 21.56
N ALA A 23 -5.41 -28.34 21.28
CA ALA A 23 -4.88 -27.59 20.15
C ALA A 23 -5.22 -28.30 18.82
N ALA A 24 -6.48 -28.16 18.39
CA ALA A 24 -6.96 -28.66 17.12
C ALA A 24 -6.06 -28.09 16.01
N PRO A 25 -5.49 -28.93 15.12
CA PRO A 25 -4.59 -28.45 14.09
C PRO A 25 -5.39 -27.57 13.12
N ARG A 26 -5.21 -26.24 13.22
CA ARG A 26 -5.84 -25.24 12.35
C ARG A 26 -5.18 -25.21 10.95
N ALA A 27 -5.06 -26.40 10.35
CA ALA A 27 -4.63 -26.64 8.98
C ALA A 27 -5.68 -26.06 8.01
N GLY A 28 -5.56 -24.76 7.73
CA GLY A 28 -6.55 -24.03 6.92
C GLY A 28 -6.36 -22.52 6.87
N ARG A 29 -5.56 -21.90 7.75
CA ARG A 29 -5.30 -20.46 7.67
C ARG A 29 -4.28 -20.16 6.56
N ARG A 30 -4.81 -19.88 5.36
CA ARG A 30 -4.12 -19.43 4.14
C ARG A 30 -3.58 -17.99 4.25
N GLU A 31 -3.26 -17.54 5.46
CA GLU A 31 -2.95 -16.13 5.79
C GLU A 31 -1.51 -15.73 5.48
N TRP A 32 -0.81 -16.51 4.65
CA TRP A 32 0.45 -16.09 4.06
C TRP A 32 0.55 -16.41 2.58
N THR A 33 1.04 -15.42 1.84
CA THR A 33 1.31 -15.46 0.40
C THR A 33 2.76 -15.04 0.09
N ALA A 34 3.62 -14.89 1.12
CA ALA A 34 5.05 -14.61 0.97
C ALA A 34 5.93 -15.07 2.16
N LEU A 35 5.50 -14.79 3.40
CA LEU A 35 6.34 -14.91 4.61
C LEU A 35 6.47 -16.35 5.18
N GLY A 36 5.33 -16.98 5.46
CA GLY A 36 5.13 -18.48 5.43
C GLY A 36 4.46 -20.23 3.11
N ALA A 37 5.16 -20.70 2.00
CA ALA A 37 6.43 -20.52 1.22
C ALA A 37 7.84 -20.74 1.84
N ALA A 38 8.65 -19.69 2.05
CA ALA A 38 10.05 -19.72 2.49
C ALA A 38 10.31 -20.53 3.79
N PRO A 39 11.39 -21.34 3.88
CA PRO A 39 11.73 -22.10 5.09
C PRO A 39 11.83 -21.18 6.33
N PRO A 40 11.43 -21.64 7.54
CA PRO A 40 11.38 -20.80 8.74
C PRO A 40 12.75 -20.22 9.12
N GLU A 41 13.85 -20.88 8.76
CA GLU A 41 15.23 -20.40 8.93
C GLU A 41 15.58 -19.21 8.02
N ARG A 42 14.73 -18.89 7.02
CA ARG A 42 14.89 -17.81 6.04
C ARG A 42 13.72 -16.83 5.99
N ALA A 43 12.67 -17.04 6.81
CA ALA A 43 11.51 -16.17 6.87
C ALA A 43 11.88 -14.70 7.17
N GLY A 44 12.86 -14.46 8.04
CA GLY A 44 13.39 -13.12 8.33
C GLY A 44 14.06 -12.45 7.12
N SER A 45 14.81 -13.20 6.31
CA SER A 45 15.41 -12.68 5.07
C SER A 45 14.35 -12.37 4.02
N ALA A 46 13.29 -13.18 3.92
CA ALA A 46 12.15 -12.90 3.05
C ALA A 46 11.39 -11.63 3.49
N ALA A 47 11.14 -11.47 4.79
CA ALA A 47 10.50 -10.30 5.37
C ALA A 47 11.29 -9.01 5.08
N ALA A 48 12.61 -8.99 5.33
CA ALA A 48 13.46 -7.83 5.10
C ALA A 48 13.50 -7.39 3.62
N VAL A 49 13.44 -8.33 2.67
CA VAL A 49 13.34 -8.04 1.24
C VAL A 49 11.96 -7.46 0.88
N LEU A 50 10.88 -7.97 1.48
CA LEU A 50 9.54 -7.41 1.28
C LEU A 50 9.42 -5.99 1.82
N GLU A 51 9.89 -5.75 3.05
CA GLU A 51 9.90 -4.45 3.72
C GLU A 51 10.71 -3.42 2.91
N SER A 52 11.94 -3.76 2.52
CA SER A 52 12.77 -2.95 1.63
C SER A 52 12.08 -2.64 0.29
N GLY A 53 11.33 -3.61 -0.24
CA GLY A 53 10.58 -3.47 -1.48
C GLY A 53 9.34 -2.56 -1.36
N GLN A 54 8.68 -2.52 -0.20
CA GLN A 54 7.57 -1.59 0.05
C GLN A 54 8.07 -0.16 0.23
N GLU A 55 9.10 0.06 1.05
CA GLU A 55 9.69 1.39 1.25
C GLU A 55 10.25 1.97 -0.05
N LEU A 56 11.05 1.19 -0.79
CA LEU A 56 11.59 1.61 -2.08
C LEU A 56 10.48 1.83 -3.13
N GLY A 57 9.47 0.96 -3.16
CA GLY A 57 8.34 1.08 -4.08
C GLY A 57 7.48 2.32 -3.81
N GLY A 58 7.22 2.63 -2.53
CA GLY A 58 6.51 3.83 -2.11
C GLY A 58 7.29 5.11 -2.45
N ALA A 59 8.58 5.16 -2.11
CA ALA A 59 9.45 6.29 -2.42
C ALA A 59 9.56 6.54 -3.94
N LEU A 60 9.77 5.49 -4.74
CA LEU A 60 9.85 5.58 -6.19
C LEU A 60 8.51 6.01 -6.82
N GLY A 61 7.38 5.47 -6.34
CA GLY A 61 6.05 5.85 -6.78
C GLY A 61 5.74 7.32 -6.54
N MET A 62 6.04 7.82 -5.33
CA MET A 62 5.90 9.25 -5.00
C MET A 62 6.81 10.14 -5.84
N ALA A 63 8.07 9.74 -6.05
CA ALA A 63 9.02 10.50 -6.87
C ALA A 63 8.59 10.58 -8.35
N LEU A 64 8.15 9.49 -8.94
CA LEU A 64 7.70 9.43 -10.34
C LEU A 64 6.42 10.26 -10.56
N LEU A 65 5.41 10.08 -9.70
CA LEU A 65 4.17 10.85 -9.79
C LEU A 65 4.39 12.35 -9.56
N GLY A 66 5.25 12.71 -8.60
CA GLY A 66 5.65 14.10 -8.35
C GLY A 66 6.39 14.72 -9.55
N SER A 67 7.33 13.99 -10.16
CA SER A 67 8.08 14.44 -11.34
C SER A 67 7.17 14.65 -12.56
N VAL A 68 6.22 13.73 -12.80
CA VAL A 68 5.21 13.88 -13.86
C VAL A 68 4.29 15.08 -13.57
N GLY A 69 3.84 15.24 -12.33
CA GLY A 69 3.02 16.37 -11.90
C GLY A 69 3.70 17.73 -12.13
N ALA A 70 4.98 17.85 -11.74
CA ALA A 70 5.77 19.06 -11.96
C ALA A 70 6.01 19.33 -13.46
N ALA A 71 6.34 18.31 -14.25
CA ALA A 71 6.57 18.45 -15.69
C ALA A 71 5.30 18.87 -16.45
N VAL A 72 4.13 18.32 -16.08
CA VAL A 72 2.84 18.74 -16.66
C VAL A 72 2.46 20.16 -16.22
N TYR A 73 2.69 20.51 -14.95
CA TYR A 73 2.46 21.86 -14.41
C TYR A 73 3.28 22.92 -15.16
N GLY A 74 4.60 22.74 -15.25
CA GLY A 74 5.50 23.70 -15.91
C GLY A 74 5.25 23.85 -17.42
N ARG A 75 4.80 22.77 -18.10
CA ARG A 75 4.32 22.83 -19.49
C ARG A 75 3.02 23.63 -19.60
N GLY A 76 2.03 23.34 -18.75
CA GLY A 76 0.75 24.06 -18.72
C GLY A 76 0.93 25.56 -18.47
N MET A 77 1.81 25.92 -17.52
CA MET A 77 2.15 27.31 -17.24
C MET A 77 2.88 27.97 -18.41
N SER A 78 3.89 27.30 -18.99
CA SER A 78 4.64 27.84 -20.14
C SER A 78 3.80 28.00 -21.40
N SER A 79 2.78 27.17 -21.61
CA SER A 79 1.83 27.32 -22.73
C SER A 79 0.81 28.44 -22.53
N THR A 80 0.49 28.80 -21.28
CA THR A 80 -0.58 29.76 -20.95
C THR A 80 -0.03 31.16 -20.68
N VAL A 81 1.12 31.27 -20.01
CA VAL A 81 1.75 32.55 -19.65
C VAL A 81 3.27 32.46 -19.89
N PRO A 82 3.73 32.42 -21.17
CA PRO A 82 5.12 32.09 -21.52
C PRO A 82 6.20 33.08 -21.01
N ALA A 83 5.80 34.21 -20.43
CA ALA A 83 6.70 35.26 -19.92
C ALA A 83 6.84 35.30 -18.38
N VAL A 84 6.33 34.32 -17.63
CA VAL A 84 6.50 34.30 -16.16
C VAL A 84 7.92 33.86 -15.73
N PRO A 85 8.43 34.35 -14.57
CA PRO A 85 9.63 33.82 -13.91
C PRO A 85 9.53 32.32 -13.59
N ASP A 86 10.67 31.63 -13.54
CA ASP A 86 10.72 30.17 -13.41
C ASP A 86 10.13 29.64 -12.10
N ALA A 87 10.24 30.39 -11.00
CA ALA A 87 9.57 30.07 -9.74
C ALA A 87 8.04 29.89 -9.90
N ALA A 88 7.41 30.57 -10.87
CA ALA A 88 6.00 30.42 -11.21
C ALA A 88 5.69 29.24 -12.15
N ARG A 89 6.71 28.69 -12.83
CA ARG A 89 6.62 27.49 -13.67
C ARG A 89 6.92 26.21 -12.89
N GLU A 90 7.75 26.30 -11.85
CA GLU A 90 8.16 25.18 -11.01
C GLU A 90 7.08 24.80 -10.00
N THR A 91 6.43 25.79 -9.35
CA THR A 91 5.46 25.53 -8.27
C THR A 91 4.27 26.50 -8.25
N LEU A 92 3.11 26.00 -7.82
CA LEU A 92 1.92 26.83 -7.56
C LEU A 92 2.17 27.86 -6.45
N SER A 93 2.97 27.53 -5.43
CA SER A 93 3.34 28.48 -4.36
C SER A 93 4.19 29.63 -4.88
N GLY A 94 5.19 29.34 -5.73
CA GLY A 94 5.97 30.36 -6.43
C GLY A 94 5.12 31.20 -7.39
N ALA A 95 4.16 30.61 -8.09
CA ALA A 95 3.21 31.34 -8.93
C ALA A 95 2.34 32.31 -8.12
N VAL A 96 1.84 31.88 -6.95
CA VAL A 96 1.08 32.73 -6.02
C VAL A 96 1.95 33.84 -5.42
N ALA A 97 3.24 33.60 -5.19
CA ALA A 97 4.19 34.63 -4.73
C ALA A 97 4.47 35.68 -5.82
N VAL A 98 4.77 35.23 -7.04
CA VAL A 98 5.00 36.09 -8.22
C VAL A 98 3.76 36.91 -8.58
N ALA A 99 2.57 36.31 -8.56
CA ALA A 99 1.33 37.01 -8.93
C ALA A 99 1.02 38.23 -8.04
N ARG A 100 1.46 38.23 -6.77
CA ARG A 100 1.33 39.39 -5.87
C ARG A 100 2.11 40.62 -6.34
N GLN A 101 3.20 40.41 -7.09
CA GLN A 101 4.06 41.49 -7.61
C GLN A 101 3.44 42.20 -8.83
N PHE A 102 2.50 41.56 -9.52
CA PHE A 102 1.85 42.13 -10.72
C PHE A 102 0.62 43.00 -10.40
N PRO A 103 0.25 43.93 -11.31
CA PRO A 103 -1.05 44.62 -11.30
C PRO A 103 -2.23 43.65 -11.38
N TYR A 104 -3.42 44.12 -10.94
CA TYR A 104 -4.60 43.29 -10.74
C TYR A 104 -5.01 42.42 -11.95
N GLN A 105 -5.07 42.98 -13.17
CA GLN A 105 -5.48 42.21 -14.36
C GLN A 105 -4.49 41.07 -14.69
N LEU A 106 -3.19 41.32 -14.58
CA LEU A 106 -2.15 40.33 -14.87
C LEU A 106 -2.08 39.27 -13.77
N ARG A 107 -2.23 39.67 -12.51
CA ARG A 107 -2.29 38.79 -11.34
C ARG A 107 -3.36 37.71 -11.49
N GLU A 108 -4.58 38.10 -11.88
CA GLU A 108 -5.69 37.15 -12.04
C GLU A 108 -5.42 36.17 -13.19
N THR A 109 -4.81 36.62 -14.28
CA THR A 109 -4.41 35.75 -15.41
C THR A 109 -3.36 34.72 -14.97
N VAL A 110 -2.33 35.14 -14.22
CA VAL A 110 -1.28 34.24 -13.70
C VAL A 110 -1.84 33.24 -12.70
N LEU A 111 -2.72 33.67 -11.78
CA LEU A 111 -3.36 32.77 -10.80
C LEU A 111 -4.29 31.76 -11.48
N SER A 112 -5.16 32.21 -12.38
CA SER A 112 -6.09 31.33 -13.10
C SER A 112 -5.34 30.29 -13.95
N ALA A 113 -4.26 30.69 -14.61
CA ALA A 113 -3.36 29.77 -15.32
C ALA A 113 -2.71 28.75 -14.38
N ALA A 114 -2.16 29.21 -13.24
CA ALA A 114 -1.50 28.35 -12.27
C ALA A 114 -2.46 27.30 -11.66
N PHE A 115 -3.65 27.70 -11.23
CA PHE A 115 -4.64 26.76 -10.67
C PHE A 115 -5.15 25.77 -11.72
N ARG A 116 -5.36 26.21 -12.98
CA ARG A 116 -5.73 25.30 -14.09
C ARG A 116 -4.63 24.29 -14.39
N ALA A 117 -3.38 24.73 -14.50
CA ALA A 117 -2.23 23.85 -14.75
C ALA A 117 -2.01 22.84 -13.61
N PHE A 118 -2.19 23.27 -12.36
CA PHE A 118 -2.06 22.42 -11.17
C PHE A 118 -3.16 21.36 -11.09
N THR A 119 -4.43 21.73 -11.26
CA THR A 119 -5.54 20.75 -11.28
C THR A 119 -5.42 19.79 -12.47
N HIS A 120 -4.93 20.26 -13.62
CA HIS A 120 -4.65 19.39 -14.76
C HIS A 120 -3.51 18.39 -14.46
N SER A 121 -2.42 18.82 -13.81
CA SER A 121 -1.33 17.90 -13.45
C SER A 121 -1.72 16.91 -12.37
N MET A 122 -2.55 17.30 -11.39
CA MET A 122 -3.18 16.36 -10.45
C MET A 122 -4.04 15.31 -11.16
N ASN A 123 -4.88 15.71 -12.11
CA ASN A 123 -5.71 14.78 -12.88
C ASN A 123 -4.86 13.83 -13.74
N MET A 124 -3.76 14.31 -14.32
CA MET A 124 -2.80 13.47 -15.06
C MET A 124 -2.08 12.47 -14.16
N ALA A 125 -1.66 12.89 -12.95
CA ALA A 125 -1.06 11.99 -11.96
C ALA A 125 -2.05 10.94 -11.46
N ALA A 126 -3.30 11.32 -11.18
CA ALA A 126 -4.37 10.40 -10.80
C ALA A 126 -4.71 9.38 -11.89
N ALA A 127 -4.74 9.81 -13.17
CA ALA A 127 -4.91 8.91 -14.31
C ALA A 127 -3.73 7.94 -14.44
N GLY A 128 -2.49 8.41 -14.25
CA GLY A 128 -1.29 7.56 -14.23
C GLY A 128 -1.33 6.51 -13.11
N ALA A 129 -1.72 6.90 -11.90
CA ALA A 129 -1.90 6.00 -10.77
C ALA A 129 -3.02 4.96 -11.02
N ALA A 130 -4.15 5.38 -11.61
CA ALA A 130 -5.24 4.47 -11.98
C ALA A 130 -4.81 3.45 -13.06
N VAL A 131 -4.02 3.87 -14.05
CA VAL A 131 -3.44 2.96 -15.05
C VAL A 131 -2.44 1.98 -14.41
N ALA A 132 -1.60 2.44 -13.48
CA ALA A 132 -0.67 1.58 -12.76
C ALA A 132 -1.39 0.53 -11.90
N MET A 133 -2.41 0.94 -11.14
CA MET A 133 -3.26 0.03 -10.35
C MET A 133 -4.03 -0.95 -11.24
N GLY A 134 -4.60 -0.48 -12.35
CA GLY A 134 -5.29 -1.33 -13.33
C GLY A 134 -4.36 -2.38 -13.96
N GLY A 135 -3.14 -1.98 -14.34
CA GLY A 135 -2.11 -2.88 -14.84
C GLY A 135 -1.69 -3.92 -13.81
N ALA A 136 -1.47 -3.53 -12.56
CA ALA A 136 -1.16 -4.45 -11.46
C ALA A 136 -2.31 -5.44 -11.17
N ALA A 137 -3.57 -4.98 -11.24
CA ALA A 137 -4.74 -5.84 -11.08
C ALA A 137 -4.87 -6.87 -12.24
N VAL A 138 -4.71 -6.42 -13.50
CA VAL A 138 -4.73 -7.30 -14.67
C VAL A 138 -3.60 -8.32 -14.62
N LEU A 139 -2.38 -7.91 -14.27
CA LEU A 139 -1.24 -8.82 -14.10
C LEU A 139 -1.48 -9.84 -12.99
N SER A 140 -2.01 -9.41 -11.84
CA SER A 140 -2.35 -10.30 -10.72
C SER A 140 -3.39 -11.35 -11.13
N VAL A 141 -4.45 -10.93 -11.84
CA VAL A 141 -5.49 -11.84 -12.36
C VAL A 141 -4.91 -12.79 -13.41
N ALA A 142 -4.02 -12.34 -14.29
CA ALA A 142 -3.38 -13.18 -15.31
C ALA A 142 -2.49 -14.27 -14.68
N LEU A 143 -1.64 -13.90 -13.72
CA LEU A 143 -0.75 -14.83 -13.03
C LEU A 143 -1.52 -15.85 -12.17
N LEU A 144 -2.52 -15.39 -11.41
CA LEU A 144 -3.32 -16.27 -10.53
C LEU A 144 -4.29 -17.19 -11.30
N ARG A 145 -4.72 -16.81 -12.52
CA ARG A 145 -5.51 -17.70 -13.38
C ARG A 145 -4.73 -18.93 -13.85
N GLY A 146 -3.40 -18.89 -13.85
CA GLY A 146 -2.55 -20.03 -14.19
C GLY A 146 -2.41 -21.08 -13.08
N THR A 147 -2.70 -20.76 -11.81
CA THR A 147 -2.46 -21.66 -10.66
C THR A 147 -3.67 -22.56 -10.32
N GLY A 148 -4.65 -22.65 -11.22
CA GLY A 148 -5.96 -23.26 -10.98
C GLY A 148 -6.04 -24.78 -11.16
N SER A 149 -5.21 -25.58 -10.48
CA SER A 149 -5.48 -26.99 -10.12
C SER A 149 -4.36 -27.59 -9.26
N VAL A 150 -4.62 -27.77 -7.96
CA VAL A 150 -3.89 -28.75 -7.14
C VAL A 150 -4.78 -29.97 -7.02
N PRO A 151 -4.42 -31.14 -7.56
CA PRO A 151 -5.21 -32.35 -7.42
C PRO A 151 -5.34 -32.75 -5.95
N ALA A 152 -6.51 -33.24 -5.54
CA ALA A 152 -6.76 -33.72 -4.18
C ALA A 152 -6.27 -35.17 -3.95
N ASP A 153 -5.29 -35.62 -4.74
CA ASP A 153 -4.80 -37.00 -4.80
C ASP A 153 -3.80 -37.29 -3.68
N GLY A 154 -4.30 -37.18 -2.44
CA GLY A 154 -3.62 -37.55 -1.20
C GLY A 154 -4.42 -38.51 -0.32
N ALA A 155 -5.70 -38.76 -0.62
CA ALA A 155 -6.54 -39.77 0.05
C ALA A 155 -6.20 -41.20 -0.42
N GLY A 156 -4.91 -41.51 -0.52
CA GLY A 156 -4.38 -42.73 -1.09
C GLY A 156 -4.59 -43.96 -0.22
N SER A 157 -5.68 -44.69 -0.50
CA SER A 157 -5.73 -46.16 -0.49
C SER A 157 -4.95 -46.88 0.63
N GLY A 158 -5.34 -46.63 1.88
CA GLY A 158 -4.89 -47.40 3.06
C GLY A 158 -5.53 -48.79 3.12
N ALA A 159 -5.40 -49.58 2.05
CA ALA A 159 -6.04 -50.90 1.91
C ALA A 159 -5.40 -51.95 2.84
N ARG A 160 -5.81 -51.98 4.12
CA ARG A 160 -5.55 -53.13 5.00
C ARG A 160 -6.64 -54.19 4.81
N THR A 161 -6.55 -54.92 3.70
CA THR A 161 -7.22 -56.20 3.51
C THR A 161 -6.57 -57.26 4.41
N GLU A 162 -6.93 -57.25 5.69
CA GLU A 162 -6.50 -58.25 6.68
C GLU A 162 -7.71 -59.04 7.21
N GLY A 163 -8.35 -59.76 6.29
CA GLY A 163 -9.11 -60.95 6.67
C GLY A 163 -8.15 -62.14 6.83
N GLU A 164 -8.67 -63.23 7.40
CA GLU A 164 -8.06 -64.56 7.32
C GLU A 164 -6.79 -64.86 8.14
N ARG A 165 -6.94 -64.89 9.49
CA ARG A 165 -6.86 -66.19 10.24
C ARG A 165 -7.17 -66.09 11.74
N ARG A 166 -8.05 -66.99 12.22
CA ARG A 166 -7.96 -67.57 13.58
C ARG A 166 -6.90 -68.71 13.56
N PRO A 167 -6.35 -69.10 14.71
CA PRO A 167 -6.88 -70.33 15.30
C PRO A 167 -7.07 -70.29 16.83
N ARG A 168 -8.16 -70.97 17.26
CA ARG A 168 -8.50 -71.44 18.62
C ARG A 168 -8.13 -70.52 19.79
#